data_AF-A0A8T5HX23-F1
#
_entry.id   AF-A0A8T5HX23-F1
#
_cell.length_a   1.000
_cell.length_b   1.000
_cell.length_c   1.000
_cell.angle_alpha   90.00
_cell.angle_beta   90.00
_cell.angle_gamma   90.00
#
_symmetry.space_group_name_H-M   'P 1'
#
loop_
_entity.id
_entity.type
_entity.pdbx_description
1 polymer ?
#
loop_
_entity_poly.entity_id
_entity_poly.type
_entity_poly.pdbx_seq_one_letter_code
_entity_poly.pdbx_strand_id
1 'polypeptide(L)'
;NNNPTICAEIEDSYWKNNCNFQLAIKNNADSQCSLITKAEQKSTCFQKIAVAKNDPELCYFLDQPDQDKCLLTIAKSTQDYLICQELSTALNRDVCRAKVAELAEDPKICDKIGYDMIKQSCKEKVLSS
;
A
#
# COMPACT_ATOMS: atom_id res chain seq x y z
N ASN A 1 -4.33 22.00 17.40
CA ASN A 1 -5.78 21.81 17.21
C ASN A 1 -5.97 20.66 16.22
N ASN A 2 -6.86 19.69 16.50
CA ASN A 2 -7.14 18.54 15.61
C ASN A 2 -8.50 18.66 14.92
N ASN A 3 -9.15 19.83 14.99
CA ASN A 3 -10.45 20.05 14.37
C ASN A 3 -10.36 19.85 12.83
N PRO A 4 -11.10 18.88 12.24
CA PRO A 4 -11.04 18.58 10.82
C PRO A 4 -11.51 19.73 9.91
N THR A 5 -12.29 20.68 10.42
CA THR A 5 -12.82 21.78 9.59
C THR A 5 -11.90 22.98 9.50
N ILE A 6 -10.85 23.06 10.32
CA ILE A 6 -9.99 24.26 10.41
C ILE A 6 -9.27 24.59 9.10
N CYS A 7 -8.97 23.57 8.27
CA CYS A 7 -8.32 23.77 6.98
C CYS A 7 -9.26 24.41 5.94
N ALA A 8 -10.58 24.38 6.15
CA ALA A 8 -11.54 24.91 5.18
C ALA A 8 -11.45 26.43 5.04
N GLU A 9 -11.09 27.13 6.13
CA GLU A 9 -10.98 28.59 6.25
C GLU A 9 -9.70 29.16 5.60
N ILE A 10 -8.76 28.31 5.21
CA ILE A 10 -7.52 28.74 4.56
C ILE A 10 -7.82 29.05 3.08
N GLU A 11 -7.61 30.30 2.67
CA GLU A 11 -7.79 30.73 1.27
C GLU A 11 -6.67 30.21 0.36
N ASP A 12 -5.42 30.27 0.83
CA ASP A 12 -4.27 29.85 0.06
C ASP A 12 -4.25 28.32 -0.14
N SER A 13 -4.29 27.90 -1.40
CA SER A 13 -4.39 26.49 -1.78
C SER A 13 -3.20 25.64 -1.31
N TYR A 14 -1.99 26.21 -1.24
CA TYR A 14 -0.80 25.51 -0.77
C TYR A 14 -0.90 25.25 0.74
N TRP A 15 -1.23 26.27 1.53
CA TRP A 15 -1.41 26.14 2.97
C TRP A 15 -2.59 25.24 3.33
N LYS A 16 -3.68 25.30 2.56
CA LYS A 16 -4.84 24.42 2.71
C LYS A 16 -4.49 22.96 2.48
N ASN A 17 -3.75 22.66 1.41
CA ASN A 17 -3.30 21.30 1.12
C ASN A 17 -2.35 20.78 2.21
N ASN A 18 -1.40 21.59 2.66
CA ASN A 18 -0.51 21.21 3.76
C ASN A 18 -1.27 20.97 5.08
N CYS A 19 -2.26 21.81 5.39
CA CYS A 19 -3.12 21.63 6.57
C CYS A 19 -3.85 20.27 6.52
N ASN A 20 -4.53 19.98 5.40
CA ASN A 20 -5.24 18.71 5.22
C ASN A 20 -4.29 17.50 5.29
N PHE A 21 -3.11 17.60 4.66
CA PHE A 21 -2.09 16.56 4.75
C PHE A 21 -1.65 16.29 6.19
N GLN A 22 -1.30 17.33 6.95
CA GLN A 22 -0.85 17.16 8.33
C GLN A 22 -1.95 16.58 9.23
N LEU A 23 -3.20 17.01 9.06
CA LEU A 23 -4.33 16.43 9.79
C LEU A 23 -4.59 14.97 9.42
N ALA A 24 -4.45 14.61 8.14
CA ALA A 24 -4.57 13.23 7.68
C ALA A 24 -3.55 12.34 8.38
N ILE A 25 -2.26 12.70 8.30
CA ILE A 25 -1.16 11.92 8.86
C ILE A 25 -1.24 11.83 10.38
N LYS A 26 -1.56 12.94 11.06
CA LYS A 26 -1.61 12.97 12.52
C LYS A 26 -2.73 12.10 13.10
N ASN A 27 -3.87 12.03 12.41
CA ASN A 27 -5.06 11.36 12.90
C ASN A 27 -5.34 10.02 12.20
N ASN A 28 -4.47 9.58 11.28
CA ASN A 28 -4.73 8.46 10.38
C ASN A 28 -6.09 8.56 9.64
N ALA A 29 -6.44 9.78 9.22
CA ALA A 29 -7.75 10.10 8.64
C ALA A 29 -7.65 10.26 7.11
N ASP A 30 -7.94 9.19 6.37
CA ASP A 30 -7.92 9.14 4.90
C ASP A 30 -8.88 10.15 4.25
N SER A 31 -9.99 10.48 4.91
CA SER A 31 -10.95 11.49 4.42
C SER A 31 -10.29 12.83 4.12
N GLN A 32 -9.22 13.19 4.85
CA GLN A 32 -8.52 14.46 4.65
C GLN A 32 -7.57 14.42 3.46
N CYS A 33 -7.07 13.24 3.08
CA CYS A 33 -6.33 13.08 1.83
C CYS A 33 -7.22 13.43 0.62
N SER A 34 -8.52 13.09 0.67
CA SER A 34 -9.48 13.42 -0.40
C SER A 34 -9.64 14.92 -0.63
N LEU A 35 -9.41 15.75 0.39
CA LEU A 35 -9.54 17.21 0.34
C LEU A 35 -8.30 17.92 -0.25
N ILE A 36 -7.20 17.19 -0.47
CA ILE A 36 -5.97 17.75 -1.06
C ILE A 36 -6.16 17.86 -2.58
N THR A 37 -5.92 19.05 -3.14
CA THR A 37 -6.08 19.30 -4.58
C THR A 37 -4.81 19.04 -5.39
N LYS A 38 -3.62 19.17 -4.77
CA LYS A 38 -2.35 18.86 -5.43
C LYS A 38 -2.17 17.34 -5.54
N ALA A 39 -2.26 16.80 -6.75
CA ALA A 39 -2.26 15.36 -7.04
C ALA A 39 -1.12 14.60 -6.34
N GLU A 40 0.14 15.02 -6.52
CA GLU A 40 1.31 14.39 -5.90
C GLU A 40 1.21 14.31 -4.36
N GLN A 41 0.74 15.39 -3.72
CA GLN A 41 0.59 15.45 -2.27
C GLN A 41 -0.59 14.58 -1.80
N LYS A 42 -1.66 14.52 -2.59
CA LYS A 42 -2.80 13.63 -2.36
C LYS A 42 -2.38 12.15 -2.42
N SER A 43 -1.65 11.76 -3.46
CA SER A 43 -1.13 10.40 -3.60
C SER A 43 -0.20 10.03 -2.44
N THR A 44 0.71 10.94 -2.07
CA THR A 44 1.60 10.74 -0.91
C THR A 44 0.81 10.56 0.39
N CYS A 45 -0.29 11.30 0.56
CA CYS A 45 -1.17 11.19 1.71
C CYS A 45 -1.80 9.80 1.77
N PHE A 46 -2.47 9.36 0.71
CA PHE A 46 -3.12 8.05 0.66
C PHE A 46 -2.12 6.91 0.87
N GLN A 47 -0.95 6.96 0.23
CA GLN A 47 0.07 5.93 0.40
C GLN A 47 0.50 5.78 1.88
N LYS A 48 0.74 6.90 2.58
CA LYS A 48 1.13 6.88 3.99
C LYS A 48 0.03 6.31 4.87
N ILE A 49 -1.23 6.70 4.63
CA ILE A 49 -2.37 6.22 5.42
C ILE A 49 -2.68 4.75 5.14
N ALA A 50 -2.63 4.32 3.87
CA ALA A 50 -2.81 2.93 3.46
C ALA A 50 -1.85 2.00 4.22
N VAL A 51 -0.56 2.34 4.22
CA VAL A 51 0.47 1.56 4.93
C VAL A 51 0.30 1.65 6.44
N ALA A 52 -0.01 2.83 7.00
CA ALA A 52 -0.20 2.97 8.44
C ALA A 52 -1.41 2.19 8.98
N LYS A 53 -2.46 2.03 8.17
CA LYS A 53 -3.69 1.31 8.52
C LYS A 53 -3.67 -0.16 8.07
N ASN A 54 -2.66 -0.58 7.30
CA ASN A 54 -2.67 -1.85 6.55
C ASN A 54 -3.96 -2.02 5.71
N ASP A 55 -4.41 -0.92 5.09
CA ASP A 55 -5.66 -0.86 4.34
C ASP A 55 -5.36 -0.84 2.83
N PRO A 56 -5.45 -1.98 2.13
CA PRO A 56 -5.13 -2.07 0.71
C PRO A 56 -6.11 -1.29 -0.17
N GLU A 57 -7.33 -1.03 0.29
CA GLU A 57 -8.33 -0.28 -0.48
C GLU A 57 -7.86 1.16 -0.74
N LEU A 58 -7.10 1.72 0.21
CA LEU A 58 -6.53 3.05 0.06
C LEU A 58 -5.42 3.12 -1.01
N CYS A 59 -4.84 1.99 -1.42
CA CYS A 59 -3.87 1.96 -2.51
C CYS A 59 -4.52 2.24 -3.88
N TYR A 60 -5.83 2.04 -4.05
CA TYR A 60 -6.53 2.32 -5.31
C TYR A 60 -6.68 3.83 -5.62
N PHE A 61 -6.31 4.71 -4.69
CA PHE A 61 -6.20 6.15 -4.94
C PHE A 61 -4.83 6.55 -5.54
N LEU A 62 -3.96 5.60 -5.84
CA LEU A 62 -2.64 5.80 -6.42
C LEU A 62 -2.62 5.35 -7.87
N ASP A 63 -1.84 6.05 -8.70
CA ASP A 63 -1.55 5.59 -10.06
C ASP A 63 -0.44 4.52 -10.05
N GLN A 64 -0.34 3.76 -11.14
CA GLN A 64 0.78 2.86 -11.36
C GLN A 64 2.07 3.66 -11.62
N PRO A 65 3.23 3.25 -11.08
CA PRO A 65 3.51 2.00 -10.38
C PRO A 65 3.32 2.06 -8.84
N ASP A 66 2.84 3.16 -8.29
CA ASP A 66 2.80 3.38 -6.85
C ASP A 66 1.69 2.59 -6.14
N GLN A 67 0.58 2.31 -6.84
CA GLN A 67 -0.43 1.36 -6.39
C GLN A 67 0.16 -0.02 -6.10
N ASP A 68 0.91 -0.61 -7.06
CA ASP A 68 1.53 -1.92 -6.89
C ASP A 68 2.53 -1.94 -5.71
N LYS A 69 3.32 -0.87 -5.54
CA LYS A 69 4.25 -0.74 -4.40
C LYS A 69 3.51 -0.68 -3.06
N CYS A 70 2.39 0.04 -3.02
CA CYS A 70 1.54 0.17 -1.84
C CYS A 70 0.97 -1.21 -1.44
N LEU A 71 0.32 -1.90 -2.39
CA LEU A 71 -0.24 -3.24 -2.19
C LEU A 71 0.84 -4.25 -1.76
N LEU A 72 2.01 -4.24 -2.41
CA LEU A 72 3.13 -5.11 -2.03
C LEU A 72 3.61 -4.85 -0.60
N THR A 73 3.69 -3.58 -0.18
CA THR A 73 4.10 -3.21 1.17
C THR A 73 3.12 -3.75 2.20
N ILE A 74 1.82 -3.57 1.95
CA ILE A 74 0.76 -4.06 2.85
C ILE A 74 0.74 -5.59 2.88
N ALA A 75 0.78 -6.27 1.72
CA ALA A 75 0.84 -7.73 1.64
C ALA A 75 2.01 -8.31 2.45
N LYS A 76 3.19 -7.70 2.38
CA LYS A 76 4.36 -8.11 3.18
C LYS A 76 4.17 -7.88 4.67
N SER A 77 3.63 -6.72 5.06
CA SER A 77 3.47 -6.35 6.47
C SER A 77 2.39 -7.15 7.18
N THR A 78 1.34 -7.54 6.47
CA THR A 78 0.21 -8.33 6.97
C THR A 78 0.40 -9.83 6.74
N GLN A 79 1.39 -10.20 5.93
CA GLN A 79 1.59 -11.55 5.40
C GLN A 79 0.35 -12.11 4.66
N ASP A 80 -0.52 -11.23 4.17
CA ASP A 80 -1.69 -11.61 3.40
C ASP A 80 -1.35 -11.73 1.90
N TYR A 81 -1.17 -12.97 1.44
CA TYR A 81 -0.87 -13.24 0.03
C TYR A 81 -2.05 -12.99 -0.90
N LEU A 82 -3.29 -12.87 -0.39
CA LEU A 82 -4.46 -12.61 -1.23
C LEU A 82 -4.37 -11.21 -1.86
N ILE A 83 -3.83 -10.23 -1.12
CA ILE A 83 -3.53 -8.89 -1.65
C ILE A 83 -2.65 -8.97 -2.90
N CYS A 84 -1.77 -9.97 -2.99
CA CYS A 84 -0.91 -10.13 -4.15
C CYS A 84 -1.69 -10.36 -5.46
N GLN A 85 -2.97 -10.74 -5.44
CA GLN A 85 -3.78 -10.90 -6.65
C GLN A 85 -4.14 -9.57 -7.32
N GLU A 86 -4.10 -8.47 -6.56
CA GLU A 86 -4.50 -7.12 -6.99
C GLU A 86 -3.38 -6.39 -7.74
N LEU A 87 -2.14 -6.94 -7.76
CA LEU A 87 -1.04 -6.31 -8.50
C LEU A 87 -1.24 -6.44 -10.02
N SER A 88 -0.78 -5.40 -10.71
CA SER A 88 -1.06 -5.16 -12.13
C SER A 88 -0.58 -6.25 -13.09
N THR A 89 0.56 -6.91 -12.80
CA THR A 89 1.18 -7.91 -13.69
C THR A 89 1.30 -9.27 -13.03
N ALA A 90 1.14 -10.34 -13.82
CA ALA A 90 1.31 -11.72 -13.33
C ALA A 90 2.68 -11.94 -12.67
N LEU A 91 3.74 -11.32 -13.21
CA LEU A 91 5.07 -11.36 -12.62
C LEU A 91 5.11 -10.72 -11.23
N ASN A 92 4.53 -9.52 -11.07
CA ASN A 92 4.46 -8.85 -9.76
C ASN A 92 3.64 -9.65 -8.75
N ARG A 93 2.53 -10.26 -9.17
CA ARG A 93 1.71 -11.13 -8.32
C ARG A 93 2.51 -12.31 -7.78
N ASP A 94 3.29 -12.96 -8.65
CA ASP A 94 4.09 -14.13 -8.29
C ASP A 94 5.31 -13.76 -7.41
N VAL A 95 5.99 -12.64 -7.70
CA VAL A 95 7.06 -12.11 -6.84
C VAL A 95 6.52 -11.71 -5.47
N CYS A 96 5.35 -11.09 -5.42
CA CYS A 96 4.67 -10.74 -4.16
C CYS A 96 4.39 -12.00 -3.34
N ARG A 97 3.75 -13.02 -3.93
CA ARG A 97 3.46 -14.30 -3.27
C ARG A 97 4.72 -14.97 -2.75
N ALA A 98 5.79 -14.98 -3.54
CA ALA A 98 7.07 -15.54 -3.11
C ALA A 98 7.63 -14.82 -1.88
N LYS A 99 7.54 -13.48 -1.85
CA LYS A 99 8.04 -12.71 -0.71
C LYS A 99 7.16 -12.89 0.53
N VAL A 100 5.85 -12.97 0.37
CA VAL A 100 4.93 -13.25 1.47
C VAL A 100 5.17 -14.67 2.03
N ALA A 101 5.36 -15.67 1.15
CA ALA A 101 5.70 -17.04 1.56
C ALA A 101 6.97 -17.11 2.43
N GLU A 102 8.01 -16.37 2.02
CA GLU A 102 9.27 -16.26 2.77
C GLU A 102 9.06 -15.61 4.15
N LEU A 103 8.30 -14.51 4.23
CA LEU A 103 8.06 -13.81 5.49
C LEU A 103 7.14 -14.58 6.44
N ALA A 104 6.16 -15.28 5.89
CA ALA A 104 5.18 -16.08 6.64
C ALA A 104 5.66 -17.50 6.96
N GLU A 105 6.82 -17.90 6.43
CA GLU A 105 7.35 -19.28 6.50
C GLU A 105 6.32 -20.33 6.01
N ASP A 106 5.47 -19.97 5.05
CA ASP A 106 4.41 -20.85 4.53
C ASP A 106 4.69 -21.31 3.09
N PRO A 107 5.21 -22.54 2.90
CA PRO A 107 5.52 -23.07 1.58
C PRO A 107 4.28 -23.32 0.72
N LYS A 108 3.07 -23.39 1.31
CA LYS A 108 1.82 -23.56 0.55
C LYS A 108 1.51 -22.34 -0.31
N ILE A 109 2.00 -21.17 0.06
CA ILE A 109 1.87 -19.95 -0.75
C ILE A 109 2.68 -20.09 -2.05
N CYS A 110 3.84 -20.76 -2.01
CA CYS A 110 4.64 -21.03 -3.22
C CYS A 110 3.87 -21.87 -4.26
N ASP A 111 2.94 -22.73 -3.84
CA ASP A 111 2.12 -23.52 -4.76
C ASP A 111 1.15 -22.68 -5.59
N LYS A 112 0.87 -21.43 -5.17
CA LYS A 112 0.01 -20.47 -5.88
C LYS A 112 0.73 -19.67 -6.95
N ILE A 113 2.05 -19.82 -7.08
CA ILE A 113 2.88 -19.10 -8.06
C ILE A 113 2.71 -19.75 -9.44
N GLY A 114 2.54 -18.94 -10.49
CA GLY A 114 2.40 -19.40 -11.86
C GLY A 114 3.73 -19.69 -12.55
N TYR A 115 4.71 -18.79 -12.42
CA TYR A 115 6.03 -18.96 -13.04
C TYR A 115 6.88 -20.01 -12.32
N ASP A 116 7.21 -21.10 -13.01
CA ASP A 116 7.94 -22.24 -12.43
C ASP A 116 9.29 -21.85 -11.80
N MET A 117 10.05 -20.95 -12.44
CA MET A 117 11.33 -20.47 -11.89
C MET A 117 11.14 -19.75 -10.54
N ILE A 118 10.08 -18.95 -10.40
CA ILE A 118 9.78 -18.22 -9.16
C ILE A 118 9.27 -19.20 -8.11
N LYS A 119 8.42 -20.16 -8.50
CA LYS A 119 7.89 -21.21 -7.62
C LYS A 119 9.00 -22.06 -7.02
N GLN A 120 9.95 -22.51 -7.85
CA GLN A 120 11.10 -23.30 -7.41
C GLN A 120 11.95 -22.49 -6.41
N SER A 121 12.34 -21.26 -6.78
CA SER A 121 13.12 -20.39 -5.88
C SER A 121 12.40 -20.08 -4.57
N CYS A 122 11.08 -19.92 -4.60
CA CYS A 122 10.25 -19.74 -3.39
C CYS A 122 10.36 -20.95 -2.45
N LYS A 123 10.14 -22.17 -2.98
CA LYS A 123 10.19 -23.39 -2.18
C LYS A 123 11.57 -23.64 -1.58
N GLU A 124 12.62 -23.41 -2.35
CA GLU A 124 14.01 -23.55 -1.87
C GLU A 124 14.27 -22.65 -0.67
N LYS A 125 13.89 -21.37 -0.74
CA LYS A 125 14.11 -20.41 0.35
C LYS A 125 13.29 -20.72 1.59
N VAL A 126 12.00 -21.01 1.42
CA VAL A 126 11.09 -21.24 2.55
C VAL A 126 11.44 -22.54 3.30
N LEU A 127 11.82 -23.60 2.58
CA LEU A 127 12.17 -24.89 3.20
C LEU A 127 13.59 -24.93 3.80
N SER A 128 14.43 -23.92 3.51
CA SER A 128 15.77 -23.77 4.08
C SER A 128 15.84 -22.82 5.28
N SER A 129 14.71 -22.18 5.64
CA SER A 129 14.58 -21.23 6.76
C SER A 129 14.20 -21.95 8.04
#